data_AF-A0A7X1GZQ5-F1
#
_entry.id   AF-A0A7X1GZQ5-F1
#
_cell.length_a   1.000
_cell.length_b   1.000
_cell.length_c   1.000
_cell.angle_alpha   90.00
_cell.angle_beta   90.00
_cell.angle_gamma   90.00
#
_symmetry.space_group_name_H-M   'P 1'
#
loop_
_entity.id
_entity.type
_entity.pdbx_description
1 polymer ?
#
loop_
_entity_poly.entity_id
_entity_poly.type
_entity_poly.pdbx_seq_one_letter_code
_entity_poly.pdbx_strand_id
1 'polypeptide(L)'
;MNQNPADQIDFKLDTQNLYREESYTDLKAGAIRRLIPVKADGATDKARTEIFVGTTQLLTPEGPMPVQARLMVNNLQEALEAFPDAMRQATHEMIVQLEEMQKKYQEKEDSRIIVPGQ
;
A
#
# COMPACT_ATOMS: atom_id res chain seq x y z
N MET A 1 -4.10 -10.00 -37.70
CA MET A 1 -4.01 -10.79 -36.46
C MET A 1 -4.28 -9.83 -35.32
N ASN A 2 -5.45 -9.93 -34.69
CA ASN A 2 -5.76 -9.12 -33.50
C ASN A 2 -5.10 -9.84 -32.31
N GLN A 3 -4.00 -9.29 -31.80
CA GLN A 3 -3.40 -9.83 -30.57
C GLN A 3 -4.30 -9.46 -29.39
N ASN A 4 -4.64 -10.45 -28.57
CA ASN A 4 -5.38 -10.24 -27.34
C ASN A 4 -4.45 -9.50 -26.35
N PRO A 5 -4.87 -8.39 -25.71
CA PRO A 5 -4.05 -7.69 -24.72
C PRO A 5 -3.49 -8.60 -23.61
N ALA A 6 -4.20 -9.70 -23.30
CA ALA A 6 -3.76 -10.71 -22.35
C ALA A 6 -2.44 -11.42 -22.75
N ASP A 7 -2.15 -11.53 -24.05
CA ASP A 7 -0.96 -12.24 -24.56
C ASP A 7 0.35 -11.47 -24.29
N GLN A 8 0.26 -10.19 -23.90
CA GLN A 8 1.42 -9.33 -23.58
C GLN A 8 1.75 -9.29 -22.08
N ILE A 9 0.90 -9.89 -21.23
CA ILE A 9 1.08 -9.84 -19.78
C ILE A 9 1.91 -11.07 -19.35
N ASP A 10 3.04 -10.82 -18.69
CA ASP A 10 3.80 -11.89 -18.04
C ASP A 10 3.16 -12.24 -16.69
N PHE A 11 2.57 -13.43 -16.62
CA PHE A 11 1.94 -13.96 -15.40
C PHE A 11 2.89 -14.80 -14.54
N LYS A 12 4.20 -14.82 -14.84
CA LYS A 12 5.18 -15.56 -14.03
C LYS A 12 5.34 -14.93 -12.65
N LEU A 13 5.21 -15.76 -11.62
CA LEU A 13 5.58 -15.41 -10.26
C LEU A 13 7.08 -15.64 -10.03
N ASP A 14 7.69 -14.80 -9.20
CA ASP A 14 9.02 -15.06 -8.66
C ASP A 14 8.94 -16.13 -7.56
N THR A 15 9.29 -17.36 -7.93
CA THR A 15 9.23 -18.52 -7.03
C THR A 15 10.27 -18.47 -5.90
N GLN A 16 11.24 -17.56 -5.96
CA GLN A 16 12.25 -17.35 -4.92
C GLN A 16 11.82 -16.31 -3.88
N ASN A 17 10.77 -15.53 -4.16
CA ASN A 17 10.30 -14.45 -3.29
C ASN A 17 8.82 -14.57 -2.92
N LEU A 18 8.40 -15.79 -2.55
CA LEU A 18 7.04 -16.08 -2.14
C LEU A 18 6.81 -15.75 -0.65
N TYR A 19 5.57 -15.34 -0.35
CA TYR A 19 5.08 -15.10 1.00
C TYR A 19 3.67 -15.68 1.15
N ARG A 20 3.38 -16.25 2.33
CA ARG A 20 2.02 -16.47 2.81
C ARG A 20 1.54 -15.22 3.53
N GLU A 21 0.35 -14.74 3.19
CA GLU A 21 -0.27 -13.61 3.90
C GLU A 21 -1.24 -14.12 4.99
N GLU A 22 -1.13 -13.57 6.20
CA GLU A 22 -2.08 -13.72 7.30
C GLU A 22 -2.60 -12.33 7.70
N SER A 23 -3.90 -12.19 7.98
CA SER A 23 -4.51 -10.90 8.35
C SER A 23 -5.12 -10.96 9.74
N TYR A 24 -4.79 -9.97 10.57
CA TYR A 24 -5.33 -9.78 11.92
C TYR A 24 -6.12 -8.49 11.96
N THR A 25 -7.39 -8.55 12.33
CA THR A 25 -8.29 -7.38 12.32
C THR A 25 -9.33 -7.47 13.42
N ASP A 26 -9.72 -6.31 13.94
CA ASP A 26 -10.86 -6.16 14.84
C ASP A 26 -12.16 -5.74 14.11
N LEU A 27 -12.08 -5.63 12.77
CA LEU A 27 -13.13 -5.15 11.87
C LEU A 27 -13.60 -3.70 12.17
N LYS A 28 -12.75 -2.89 12.83
CA LYS A 28 -13.07 -1.51 13.19
C LYS A 28 -11.92 -0.56 12.86
N ALA A 29 -10.79 -0.69 13.55
CA ALA A 29 -9.68 0.24 13.42
C ALA A 29 -8.84 -0.01 12.16
N GLY A 30 -8.72 -1.27 11.76
CA GLY A 30 -7.95 -1.67 10.60
C GLY A 30 -7.52 -3.13 10.65
N ALA A 31 -6.46 -3.44 9.92
CA ALA A 31 -5.88 -4.77 9.88
C ALA A 31 -4.35 -4.73 9.82
N ILE A 32 -3.70 -5.71 10.46
CA ILE A 32 -2.28 -6.00 10.31
C ILE A 32 -2.16 -7.21 9.38
N ARG A 33 -1.50 -7.04 8.24
CA ARG A 33 -1.06 -8.13 7.38
C ARG A 33 0.33 -8.58 7.79
N ARG A 34 0.47 -9.88 8.05
CA ARG A 34 1.74 -10.56 8.30
C ARG A 34 2.11 -11.36 7.06
N LEU A 35 3.24 -11.03 6.46
CA LEU A 35 3.81 -11.72 5.31
C LEU A 35 4.89 -12.67 5.83
N ILE A 36 4.61 -13.96 5.74
CA ILE A 36 5.49 -15.03 6.19
C ILE A 36 6.23 -15.57 4.96
N PRO A 37 7.56 -15.44 4.89
CA PRO A 37 8.33 -15.98 3.78
C PRO A 37 8.11 -17.48 3.63
N VAL A 38 7.89 -17.94 2.39
CA VAL A 38 7.75 -19.36 2.07
C VAL A 38 8.62 -19.75 0.90
N LYS A 39 8.99 -21.03 0.84
CA LYS A 39 9.62 -21.64 -0.33
C LYS A 39 8.57 -22.00 -1.38
N ALA A 40 9.03 -22.41 -2.57
CA ALA A 40 8.15 -22.85 -3.66
C ALA A 40 7.28 -24.08 -3.29
N ASP A 41 7.70 -24.87 -2.30
CA ASP A 41 6.92 -26.00 -1.77
C ASP A 41 5.85 -25.58 -0.73
N GLY A 42 5.77 -24.28 -0.41
CA GLY A 42 4.84 -23.72 0.57
C GLY A 42 5.32 -23.80 2.02
N ALA A 43 6.46 -24.44 2.31
CA ALA A 43 7.01 -24.49 3.65
C ALA A 43 7.56 -23.12 4.07
N THR A 44 7.44 -22.79 5.36
CA THR A 44 7.98 -21.54 5.92
C THR A 44 9.49 -21.47 5.71
N ASP A 45 9.95 -20.35 5.16
CA ASP A 45 11.35 -20.03 4.98
C ASP A 45 11.90 -19.25 6.18
N LYS A 46 12.46 -19.97 7.14
CA LYS A 46 13.01 -19.40 8.39
C LYS A 46 14.28 -18.56 8.19
N ALA A 47 14.88 -18.55 6.99
CA ALA A 47 16.07 -17.75 6.71
C ALA A 47 15.72 -16.27 6.44
N ARG A 48 14.46 -15.97 6.11
CA ARG A 48 13.96 -14.62 5.86
C ARG A 48 13.09 -14.16 7.02
N THR A 49 13.14 -12.86 7.30
CA THR A 49 12.33 -12.23 8.34
C THR A 49 10.91 -11.97 7.84
N GLU A 50 9.95 -12.18 8.72
CA GLU A 50 8.55 -11.84 8.47
C GLU A 50 8.36 -10.34 8.33
N ILE A 51 7.34 -9.92 7.59
CA ILE A 51 7.02 -8.51 7.38
C ILE A 51 5.63 -8.24 7.92
N PHE A 52 5.49 -7.18 8.69
CA PHE A 52 4.20 -6.70 9.18
C PHE A 52 3.83 -5.40 8.47
N VAL A 53 2.58 -5.32 8.01
CA VAL A 53 2.04 -4.15 7.32
C VAL A 53 0.71 -3.79 7.97
N GLY A 54 0.64 -2.62 8.59
CA GLY A 54 -0.60 -2.04 9.08
C GLY A 54 -1.39 -1.46 7.92
N THR A 55 -2.71 -1.63 7.95
CA THR A 55 -3.64 -1.08 6.98
C THR A 55 -4.85 -0.48 7.70
N THR A 56 -5.30 0.68 7.25
CA THR A 56 -6.55 1.33 7.67
C THR A 56 -7.17 2.08 6.48
N GLN A 57 -8.31 2.71 6.68
CA GLN A 57 -9.00 3.49 5.65
C GLN A 57 -9.23 4.92 6.15
N LEU A 58 -8.84 5.89 5.33
CA LEU A 58 -9.17 7.29 5.53
C LEU A 58 -10.41 7.62 4.69
N LEU A 59 -11.45 8.16 5.31
CA LEU A 59 -12.60 8.67 4.56
C LEU A 59 -12.26 10.02 3.95
N THR A 60 -12.24 10.10 2.63
CA THR A 60 -12.03 11.35 1.87
C THR A 60 -13.31 11.74 1.12
N PRO A 61 -13.43 12.98 0.62
CA PRO A 61 -14.58 13.40 -0.18
C PRO A 61 -14.85 12.52 -1.40
N GLU A 62 -13.79 12.00 -2.04
CA GLU A 62 -13.87 11.13 -3.22
C GLU A 62 -14.10 9.65 -2.88
N GLY A 63 -14.18 9.32 -1.58
CA GLY A 63 -14.40 7.97 -1.09
C GLY A 63 -13.34 7.48 -0.09
N PRO A 64 -13.44 6.23 0.37
CA PRO A 64 -12.47 5.65 1.28
C PRO A 64 -11.14 5.41 0.56
N MET A 65 -10.07 5.96 1.11
CA MET A 65 -8.72 5.80 0.61
C MET A 65 -7.92 4.88 1.55
N PRO A 66 -7.27 3.82 1.02
CA PRO A 66 -6.47 2.94 1.84
C PRO A 66 -5.19 3.63 2.32
N VAL A 67 -4.92 3.52 3.63
CA VAL A 67 -3.65 3.91 4.25
C VAL A 67 -2.91 2.65 4.65
N GLN A 68 -1.63 2.56 4.31
CA GLN A 68 -0.79 1.41 4.67
C GLN A 68 0.55 1.89 5.20
N ALA A 69 1.11 1.16 6.18
CA ALA A 69 2.45 1.42 6.67
C ALA A 69 3.15 0.09 7.01
N ARG A 70 4.44 0.00 6.68
CA ARG A 70 5.28 -1.11 7.14
C ARG A 70 5.58 -0.92 8.62
N LEU A 71 5.40 -1.98 9.41
CA LEU A 71 5.72 -2.01 10.83
C LEU A 71 7.11 -2.64 11.01
N MET A 72 8.05 -1.91 11.59
CA MET A 72 9.43 -2.35 11.79
C MET A 72 9.56 -3.15 13.10
N VAL A 73 8.95 -4.33 13.10
CA VAL A 73 8.72 -5.17 14.28
C VAL A 73 8.97 -6.64 13.95
N ASN A 74 9.16 -7.48 14.97
CA ASN A 74 9.53 -8.88 14.79
C ASN A 74 8.41 -9.88 15.11
N ASN A 75 7.31 -9.43 15.71
CA ASN A 75 6.20 -10.28 16.09
C ASN A 75 4.87 -9.51 16.12
N LEU A 76 3.77 -10.24 16.25
CA LEU A 76 2.42 -9.67 16.24
C LEU A 76 2.17 -8.74 17.43
N GLN A 77 2.72 -9.02 18.61
CA GLN A 77 2.51 -8.18 19.78
C GLN A 77 3.13 -6.79 19.57
N GLU A 78 4.39 -6.74 19.16
CA GLU A 78 5.07 -5.50 18.77
C GLU A 78 4.33 -4.79 17.62
N ALA A 79 3.79 -5.55 16.65
CA ALA A 79 2.99 -4.99 15.57
C ALA A 79 1.73 -4.28 16.08
N LEU A 80 1.02 -4.88 17.05
CA LEU A 80 -0.16 -4.28 17.66
C LEU A 80 0.19 -3.01 18.46
N GLU A 81 1.33 -3.00 19.14
CA GLU A 81 1.83 -1.84 19.89
C GLU A 81 2.26 -0.70 18.96
N ALA A 82 2.95 -1.01 17.86
CA ALA A 82 3.44 -0.02 16.89
C ALA A 82 2.35 0.50 15.93
N PHE A 83 1.27 -0.25 15.74
CA PHE A 83 0.24 0.05 14.74
C PHE A 83 -0.36 1.47 14.88
N PRO A 84 -0.79 1.95 16.07
CA PRO A 84 -1.45 3.25 16.17
C PRO A 84 -0.56 4.41 15.74
N ASP A 85 0.72 4.40 16.13
CA ASP A 85 1.69 5.44 15.75
C ASP A 85 1.98 5.39 14.25
N ALA A 86 2.22 4.19 13.71
CA ALA A 86 2.48 4.00 12.29
C ALA A 86 1.30 4.47 11.42
N MET A 87 0.05 4.17 11.82
CA MET A 87 -1.14 4.61 11.07
C MET A 87 -1.36 6.12 11.18
N ARG A 88 -1.10 6.75 12.33
CA ARG A 88 -1.15 8.21 12.48
C ARG A 88 -0.18 8.89 11.53
N GLN A 89 1.08 8.43 11.52
CA GLN A 89 2.12 8.98 10.65
C GLN A 89 1.77 8.82 9.18
N ALA A 90 1.41 7.60 8.75
CA ALA A 90 1.06 7.32 7.37
C ALA A 90 -0.19 8.10 6.90
N THR A 91 -1.17 8.30 7.80
CA THR A 91 -2.35 9.12 7.50
C THR A 91 -1.96 10.58 7.32
N HIS A 92 -1.09 11.11 8.18
CA HIS A 92 -0.61 12.49 8.07
C HIS A 92 0.15 12.72 6.76
N GLU A 93 1.10 11.84 6.43
CA GLU A 93 1.85 11.91 5.17
C GLU A 93 0.94 11.86 3.95
N MET A 94 -0.07 11.00 3.98
CA MET A 94 -1.05 10.89 2.91
C MET A 94 -1.89 12.17 2.75
N ILE A 95 -2.34 12.79 3.84
CA ILE A 95 -3.07 14.06 3.79
C ILE A 95 -2.20 15.16 3.18
N VAL A 96 -0.93 15.27 3.61
CA VAL A 96 0.01 16.25 3.04
C VAL A 96 0.21 16.03 1.54
N GLN A 97 0.38 14.78 1.11
CA GLN A 97 0.52 14.45 -0.31
C GLN A 97 -0.74 14.80 -1.12
N LEU A 98 -1.94 14.58 -0.57
CA LEU A 98 -3.19 14.99 -1.21
C LEU A 98 -3.27 16.52 -1.39
N GLU A 99 -2.94 17.29 -0.36
CA GLU A 99 -2.92 18.76 -0.43
C GLU A 99 -1.92 19.26 -1.48
N GLU A 100 -0.72 18.68 -1.54
CA GLU A 100 0.28 19.02 -2.55
C GLU A 100 -0.17 18.70 -3.97
N MET A 101 -0.81 17.54 -4.17
CA MET A 101 -1.36 17.17 -5.46
C MET A 101 -2.44 18.16 -5.89
N GLN A 102 -3.38 18.51 -5.00
CA GLN A 102 -4.44 19.47 -5.29
C GLN A 102 -3.88 20.82 -5.74
N LYS A 103 -2.86 21.35 -5.05
CA LYS A 103 -2.17 22.60 -5.45
C LYS A 103 -1.56 22.48 -6.85
N LYS A 104 -0.85 21.38 -7.13
CA LYS A 104 -0.22 21.14 -8.45
C LYS A 104 -1.25 21.00 -9.57
N TYR A 105 -2.44 20.43 -9.29
CA TYR A 105 -3.52 20.35 -10.27
C TYR A 105 -4.09 21.74 -10.58
N GLN A 106 -4.35 22.57 -9.55
CA GLN A 106 -4.83 23.94 -9.71
C GLN A 106 -3.86 24.80 -10.54
N GLU A 107 -2.55 24.77 -10.23
CA GLU A 107 -1.53 25.50 -10.99
C GLU A 107 -1.44 25.09 -12.47
N LYS A 108 -1.67 23.81 -12.77
CA LYS A 108 -1.68 23.28 -14.14
C LYS A 108 -2.93 23.70 -14.93
N GLU A 109 -4.06 23.90 -14.27
CA GLU A 109 -5.27 24.40 -14.92
C GLU A 109 -5.18 25.90 -15.21
N ASP A 110 -4.68 26.70 -14.28
CA ASP A 110 -4.48 28.15 -14.48
C ASP A 110 -3.46 28.45 -15.58
N SER A 111 -2.39 27.66 -15.69
CA SER A 111 -1.38 27.81 -16.75
C SER A 111 -1.86 27.40 -18.14
N ARG A 112 -2.95 26.62 -18.25
CA ARG A 112 -3.55 26.21 -19.54
C ARG A 112 -4.44 27.28 -20.16
N ILE A 113 -4.83 28.31 -19.41
CA ILE A 113 -5.75 29.36 -19.88
C ILE A 113 -5.02 30.50 -20.62
N ILE A 114 -3.69 30.55 -20.58
CA ILE A 114 -2.89 31.54 -21.32
C ILE A 114 -2.32 30.91 -22.60
N VAL A 115 -3.15 30.82 -23.64
CA VAL A 115 -2.67 30.70 -25.03
C VAL A 115 -2.93 32.06 -25.70
N PRO A 116 -1.93 32.96 -25.80
CA PRO A 116 -2.07 34.17 -26.57
C PRO A 116 -2.18 33.79 -28.04
N GLY A 117 -3.27 34.21 -28.67
CA GLY A 117 -3.48 34.02 -30.10
C GLY A 117 -2.35 34.63 -30.93
N GLN A 118 -1.88 33.86 -31.90
CA GLN A 118 -1.28 34.32 -33.14
C GLN A 118 -1.86 33.53 -34.29
#